data_AF-A0ABD1VF63-F1
#
_entry.id   AF-A0ABD1VF63-F1
#
_cell.length_a   1.000
_cell.length_b   1.000
_cell.length_c   1.000
_cell.angle_alpha   90.00
_cell.angle_beta   90.00
_cell.angle_gamma   90.00
#
_symmetry.space_group_name_H-M   'P 1'
#
loop_
_entity.id
_entity.type
_entity.pdbx_description
1 polymer ?
#
loop_
_entity_poly.entity_id
_entity_poly.type
_entity_poly.pdbx_seq_one_letter_code
_entity_poly.pdbx_strand_id
1 'polypeptide(L)'
;MIVAAAIVEKERSRRLSTATLNQVVREAVAFKPPPRTRGGKRGRVYYCTQAAIRPPTFVFFVNDAKLFPETYRRYMEKQLRTSAGFTGTPIRLLWRSRRKMEKYDGKDAATKRQVNLVPE
;
A
#
# COMPACT_ATOMS: atom_id res chain seq x y z
N MET A 1 19.93 -18.47 -18.14
CA MET A 1 19.00 -17.94 -17.11
C MET A 1 19.61 -16.75 -16.34
N ILE A 2 20.06 -15.69 -17.04
CA ILE A 2 20.59 -14.47 -16.39
C ILE A 2 19.79 -13.21 -16.82
N VAL A 3 19.05 -13.31 -17.93
CA VAL A 3 18.33 -12.17 -18.53
C VAL A 3 17.12 -11.71 -17.69
N ALA A 4 16.48 -12.61 -16.93
CA ALA A 4 15.31 -12.27 -16.12
C ALA A 4 15.63 -11.27 -14.99
N ALA A 5 16.80 -11.38 -14.34
CA ALA A 5 17.18 -10.51 -13.23
C ALA A 5 17.44 -9.06 -13.69
N ALA A 6 18.04 -8.88 -14.88
CA ALA A 6 18.35 -7.55 -15.41
C ALA A 6 17.10 -6.77 -15.86
N ILE A 7 16.09 -7.46 -16.41
CA ILE A 7 14.80 -6.87 -16.77
C ILE A 7 14.07 -6.40 -15.50
N VAL A 8 14.05 -7.26 -14.47
CA VAL A 8 13.45 -6.96 -13.17
C VAL A 8 14.13 -5.77 -12.47
N GLU A 9 15.45 -5.61 -12.57
CA GLU A 9 16.17 -4.48 -11.96
C GLU A 9 15.89 -3.14 -12.67
N LYS A 10 15.72 -3.17 -13.99
CA LYS A 10 15.35 -1.99 -14.80
C LYS A 10 13.91 -1.57 -14.54
N GLU A 11 13.00 -2.53 -14.36
CA GLU A 11 11.60 -2.28 -13.95
C GLU A 11 11.49 -1.78 -12.52
N ARG A 12 12.27 -2.36 -11.58
CA ARG A 12 12.35 -1.91 -10.18
C ARG A 12 12.74 -0.45 -10.04
N SER A 13 13.59 0.04 -10.94
CA SER A 13 14.13 1.41 -10.89
C SER A 13 13.22 2.46 -11.54
N ARG A 14 12.09 2.07 -12.16
CA ARG A 14 11.14 3.02 -12.76
C ARG A 14 10.31 3.69 -11.67
N ARG A 15 10.60 4.97 -11.45
CA ARG A 15 9.71 5.86 -10.69
C ARG A 15 8.48 6.12 -11.55
N LEU A 16 7.36 5.49 -11.21
CA LEU A 16 6.10 5.75 -11.91
C LEU A 16 5.62 7.14 -11.55
N SER A 17 5.22 7.91 -12.56
CA SER A 17 4.64 9.23 -12.31
C SER A 17 3.37 9.07 -11.46
N THR A 18 3.18 9.96 -10.49
CA THR A 18 1.98 9.98 -9.64
C THR A 18 0.72 10.16 -10.48
N ALA A 19 0.81 10.86 -11.62
CA ALA A 19 -0.28 11.03 -12.58
C ALA A 19 -0.75 9.69 -13.17
N THR A 20 0.18 8.88 -13.68
CA THR A 20 -0.13 7.55 -14.25
C THR A 20 -0.68 6.62 -13.17
N LEU A 21 -0.08 6.59 -11.97
CA LEU A 21 -0.58 5.80 -10.85
C LEU A 21 -2.01 6.19 -10.46
N ASN A 22 -2.28 7.49 -10.36
CA ASN A 22 -3.61 7.98 -10.03
C ASN A 22 -4.64 7.69 -11.13
N GLN A 23 -4.22 7.61 -12.40
CA GLN A 23 -5.10 7.20 -13.49
C GLN A 23 -5.46 5.71 -13.39
N VAL A 24 -4.46 4.83 -13.24
CA VAL A 24 -4.66 3.39 -13.08
C VAL A 24 -5.56 3.09 -11.88
N VAL A 25 -5.32 3.77 -10.75
CA VAL A 25 -6.15 3.60 -9.55
C VAL A 25 -7.58 4.07 -9.79
N ARG A 26 -7.80 5.17 -10.51
CA ARG A 26 -9.16 5.63 -10.86
C ARG A 26 -9.87 4.63 -11.75
N GLU A 27 -9.20 4.08 -12.76
CA GLU A 27 -9.75 3.04 -13.65
C GLU A 27 -10.06 1.76 -12.88
N ALA A 28 -9.17 1.31 -11.99
CA ALA A 28 -9.39 0.14 -11.14
C ALA A 28 -10.57 0.33 -10.17
N VAL A 29 -10.74 1.53 -9.61
CA VAL A 29 -11.88 1.88 -8.74
C VAL A 29 -13.18 1.99 -9.54
N ALA A 30 -13.12 2.46 -10.79
CA ALA A 30 -14.28 2.52 -11.68
C ALA A 30 -14.73 1.11 -12.10
N PHE A 31 -13.78 0.23 -12.42
CA PHE A 31 -14.06 -1.17 -12.76
C PHE A 31 -14.59 -1.96 -11.56
N LYS A 32 -13.93 -1.83 -10.40
CA LYS A 32 -14.37 -2.48 -9.16
C LYS A 32 -14.52 -1.43 -8.05
N PRO A 33 -15.73 -0.92 -7.82
CA PRO A 33 -15.96 0.03 -6.74
C PRO A 33 -15.68 -0.63 -5.38
N PRO A 34 -15.11 0.11 -4.42
CA PRO A 34 -14.92 -0.40 -3.07
C PRO A 34 -16.27 -0.70 -2.42
N PRO A 35 -16.35 -1.77 -1.61
CA PRO A 35 -17.61 -2.19 -0.99
C PRO A 35 -18.16 -1.08 -0.11
N ARG A 36 -19.48 -0.92 -0.11
CA ARG A 36 -20.17 -0.04 0.84
C ARG A 36 -20.25 -0.76 2.18
N THR A 37 -19.85 -0.09 3.25
CA THR A 37 -20.10 -0.61 4.61
C THR A 37 -21.58 -0.52 4.93
N ARG A 38 -22.04 -1.35 5.87
CA ARG A 38 -23.43 -1.43 6.36
C ARG A 38 -24.04 -0.07 6.75
N GLY A 39 -23.22 0.91 7.13
CA GLY A 39 -23.64 2.30 7.42
C GLY A 39 -23.58 3.28 6.25
N GLY A 40 -23.58 2.82 4.99
CA GLY A 40 -23.63 3.67 3.78
C GLY A 40 -22.32 4.38 3.40
N LYS A 41 -21.29 4.32 4.25
CA LYS A 41 -19.96 4.90 3.97
C LYS A 41 -19.27 4.13 2.83
N ARG A 42 -18.82 4.85 1.81
CA ARG A 42 -18.08 4.32 0.67
C ARG A 42 -16.59 4.62 0.83
N GLY A 43 -15.73 3.63 0.56
CA GLY A 43 -14.29 3.85 0.45
C GLY A 43 -13.99 4.86 -0.66
N ARG A 44 -13.22 5.90 -0.34
CA ARG A 44 -12.73 6.88 -1.33
C ARG A 44 -11.21 6.84 -1.32
N VAL A 45 -10.62 6.63 -2.49
CA VAL A 45 -9.19 6.75 -2.71
C VAL A 45 -8.94 8.15 -3.27
N TYR A 46 -8.14 8.94 -2.56
CA TYR A 46 -7.83 10.31 -2.99
C TYR A 46 -6.70 10.31 -4.01
N TYR A 47 -5.59 9.69 -3.66
CA TYR A 47 -4.42 9.57 -4.50
C TYR A 47 -3.50 8.44 -4.01
N CYS A 48 -2.62 8.00 -4.89
CA CYS A 48 -1.61 6.99 -4.63
C CYS A 48 -0.23 7.52 -5.03
N THR A 49 0.78 7.21 -4.23
CA THR A 49 2.18 7.60 -4.49
C THR A 49 3.13 6.44 -4.26
N GLN A 50 4.21 6.38 -5.04
CA GLN A 50 5.32 5.49 -4.78
C GLN A 50 6.24 6.11 -3.72
N ALA A 51 6.31 5.51 -2.54
CA ALA A 51 7.13 5.97 -1.42
C ALA A 51 8.55 5.37 -1.43
N ALA A 52 8.71 4.16 -1.96
CA ALA A 52 10.02 3.51 -2.08
C ALA A 52 10.14 2.71 -3.38
N ILE A 53 11.38 2.55 -3.83
CA ILE A 53 11.73 1.95 -5.12
C ILE A 53 12.21 0.49 -4.93
N ARG A 54 12.99 0.19 -3.89
CA ARG A 54 13.43 -1.17 -3.53
C ARG A 54 13.27 -1.41 -2.02
N PRO A 55 12.24 -2.17 -1.57
CA PRO A 55 11.15 -2.76 -2.34
C PRO A 55 10.12 -1.70 -2.81
N PRO A 56 9.48 -1.88 -3.99
CA PRO A 56 8.42 -1.00 -4.47
C PRO A 56 7.31 -0.88 -3.43
N THR A 57 7.14 0.33 -2.89
CA THR A 57 6.16 0.60 -1.83
C THR A 57 5.19 1.66 -2.30
N PHE A 58 3.91 1.32 -2.34
CA PHE A 58 2.82 2.22 -2.72
C PHE A 58 2.02 2.63 -1.50
N VAL A 59 1.78 3.93 -1.37
CA VAL A 59 0.97 4.50 -0.31
C VAL A 59 -0.33 5.01 -0.92
N PHE A 60 -1.44 4.39 -0.50
CA PHE A 60 -2.79 4.81 -0.83
C PHE A 60 -3.31 5.74 0.25
N PHE A 61 -3.68 6.95 -0.14
CA PHE A 61 -4.38 7.88 0.72
C PHE A 61 -5.88 7.71 0.52
N VAL A 62 -6.54 7.21 1.56
CA VAL A 62 -7.96 6.89 1.55
C VAL A 62 -8.70 7.64 2.64
N ASN A 63 -10.02 7.68 2.59
CA ASN A 63 -10.82 8.21 3.69
C ASN A 63 -10.65 7.37 4.96
N ASP A 64 -10.93 6.08 4.86
CA ASP A 64 -10.81 5.14 5.98
C ASP A 64 -10.32 3.79 5.46
N ALA A 65 -9.19 3.33 6.00
CA ALA A 65 -8.55 2.08 5.61
C ALA A 65 -9.36 0.84 6.03
N LYS A 66 -10.27 0.96 7.00
CA LYS A 66 -11.17 -0.12 7.44
C LYS A 66 -12.24 -0.45 6.40
N LEU A 67 -12.56 0.49 5.51
CA LEU A 67 -13.52 0.29 4.42
C LEU A 67 -12.98 -0.58 3.27
N PHE A 68 -11.67 -0.85 3.28
CA PHE A 68 -10.98 -1.63 2.26
C PHE A 68 -10.60 -3.01 2.82
N PRO A 69 -11.43 -4.04 2.62
CA PRO A 69 -11.13 -5.39 3.07
C PRO A 69 -9.91 -5.95 2.32
N GLU A 70 -9.30 -6.98 2.89
CA GLU A 70 -8.07 -7.56 2.35
C GLU A 70 -8.22 -8.04 0.89
N THR A 71 -9.39 -8.57 0.53
CA THR A 71 -9.73 -8.96 -0.85
C THR A 71 -9.61 -7.79 -1.84
N TYR A 72 -10.03 -6.59 -1.43
CA TYR A 72 -9.89 -5.38 -2.24
C TYR A 72 -8.45 -4.90 -2.31
N ARG A 73 -7.69 -5.03 -1.21
CA ARG A 73 -6.27 -4.70 -1.17
C ARG A 73 -5.46 -5.59 -2.12
N ARG A 74 -5.71 -6.90 -2.12
CA ARG A 74 -5.12 -7.88 -3.05
C ARG A 74 -5.48 -7.59 -4.51
N TYR A 75 -6.72 -7.16 -4.77
CA TYR A 75 -7.12 -6.73 -6.12
C TYR A 75 -6.33 -5.52 -6.60
N MET A 76 -6.18 -4.49 -5.75
CA MET A 76 -5.39 -3.29 -6.08
C MET A 76 -3.90 -3.61 -6.25
N GLU A 77 -3.37 -4.54 -5.45
CA GLU A 77 -2.01 -5.05 -5.62
C GLU A 77 -1.84 -5.71 -6.99
N LYS A 78 -2.76 -6.59 -7.38
CA LYS A 78 -2.72 -7.26 -8.68
C LYS A 78 -2.75 -6.26 -9.82
N GLN A 79 -3.60 -5.23 -9.74
CA GLN A 79 -3.65 -4.22 -10.80
C GLN A 79 -2.40 -3.36 -10.87
N LEU A 80 -1.89 -2.90 -9.72
CA LEU A 80 -0.61 -2.20 -9.71
C LEU A 80 0.52 -3.07 -10.25
N ARG A 81 0.53 -4.37 -9.93
CA ARG A 81 1.53 -5.31 -10.43
C ARG A 81 1.46 -5.45 -11.95
N THR A 82 0.26 -5.60 -12.51
CA THR A 82 0.05 -5.72 -13.96
C THR A 82 0.40 -4.42 -14.68
N SER A 83 -0.03 -3.26 -14.17
CA SER A 83 0.21 -1.97 -14.82
C SER A 83 1.66 -1.49 -14.67
N ALA A 84 2.33 -1.80 -13.56
CA ALA A 84 3.70 -1.38 -13.30
C ALA A 84 4.76 -2.38 -13.77
N GLY A 85 4.36 -3.59 -14.19
CA GLY A 85 5.28 -4.61 -14.69
C GLY A 85 6.16 -5.27 -13.64
N PHE A 86 5.86 -5.17 -12.34
CA PHE A 86 6.69 -5.79 -11.28
C PHE A 86 6.51 -7.32 -11.19
N THR A 87 6.82 -8.04 -12.26
CA THR A 87 6.73 -9.49 -12.31
C THR A 87 7.88 -10.09 -11.49
N GLY A 88 7.54 -10.69 -10.34
CA GLY A 88 8.53 -11.36 -9.47
C GLY A 88 9.13 -10.50 -8.36
N THR A 89 8.61 -9.29 -8.12
CA THR A 89 9.05 -8.44 -7.00
C THR A 89 7.94 -8.30 -5.94
N PRO A 90 8.25 -8.49 -4.64
CA PRO A 90 7.27 -8.23 -3.59
C PRO A 90 6.94 -6.73 -3.55
N ILE A 91 5.66 -6.40 -3.72
CA ILE A 91 5.13 -5.04 -3.62
C ILE A 91 4.58 -4.83 -2.22
N ARG A 92 4.88 -3.69 -1.60
CA ARG A 92 4.30 -3.31 -0.31
C ARG A 92 3.19 -2.28 -0.52
N LEU A 93 2.00 -2.59 -0.04
CA LEU A 93 0.86 -1.66 -0.05
C LEU A 93 0.61 -1.09 1.35
N LEU A 94 0.71 0.23 1.47
CA LEU A 94 0.40 0.97 2.68
C LEU A 94 -0.91 1.73 2.47
N TRP A 95 -1.86 1.54 3.37
CA TRP A 95 -3.14 2.23 3.35
C TRP A 95 -3.17 3.26 4.47
N ARG A 96 -3.14 4.53 4.10
CA ARG A 96 -3.21 5.65 5.04
C ARG A 96 -4.60 6.24 4.98
N SER A 97 -5.35 6.10 6.07
CA SER A 97 -6.56 6.87 6.26
C SER A 97 -6.18 8.33 6.48
N ARG A 98 -6.90 9.24 5.83
CA ARG A 98 -6.89 10.66 6.15
C ARG A 98 -7.59 10.80 7.50
N ARG A 99 -6.85 10.55 8.59
CA ARG A 99 -7.29 10.91 9.94
C ARG A 99 -7.60 12.41 9.91
N LYS A 100 -8.84 12.79 10.22
CA LYS A 100 -9.06 13.95 11.09
C LYS A 100 -8.11 13.72 12.26
N MET A 101 -7.19 14.64 12.56
CA MET A 101 -6.27 14.51 13.70
C MET A 101 -7.06 14.03 14.92
N GLU A 102 -6.98 12.74 15.21
CA GLU A 102 -7.53 12.15 16.40
C GLU A 102 -6.39 11.36 17.01
N LYS A 103 -6.05 11.88 18.19
CA LYS A 103 -4.93 11.68 19.09
C LYS A 103 -4.16 10.36 18.91
N TYR A 104 -2.84 10.47 19.00
CA TYR A 104 -1.94 9.33 19.25
C TYR A 104 -2.44 8.57 20.49
N ASP A 105 -2.97 7.36 20.31
CA ASP A 105 -3.10 6.39 21.40
C ASP A 105 -1.83 5.52 21.36
N GLY A 106 -0.86 5.88 22.22
CA GLY A 106 0.41 5.19 22.35
C GLY A 106 0.32 3.99 23.27
N LYS A 107 -0.36 2.90 22.86
CA LYS A 107 -0.52 1.71 23.71
C LYS A 107 0.22 0.43 23.30
N ASP A 108 1.00 0.45 22.22
CA ASP A 108 1.59 -0.80 21.69
C ASP A 108 3.13 -0.92 21.79
N ALA A 109 3.81 -0.09 22.59
CA ALA A 109 5.29 -0.07 22.67
C ALA A 109 5.90 -0.56 23.99
N ALA A 110 5.13 -1.16 24.92
CA ALA A 110 5.62 -1.53 26.24
C ALA A 110 5.84 -3.04 26.50
N THR A 111 5.67 -3.93 25.53
CA THR A 111 5.64 -5.39 25.83
C THR A 111 6.87 -6.19 25.39
N LYS A 112 7.93 -5.63 24.78
CA LYS A 112 9.17 -6.41 24.55
C LYS A 112 10.46 -5.57 24.65
N ARG A 113 10.99 -5.45 25.86
CA ARG A 113 12.44 -5.32 26.13
C ARG A 113 12.82 -6.31 27.24
N GLN A 114 13.09 -7.53 26.78
CA GLN A 114 13.91 -8.58 27.41
C GLN A 114 15.23 -7.90 27.87
N VAL A 115 15.64 -7.94 29.15
CA VAL A 115 16.45 -8.97 29.85
C VAL A 115 17.81 -8.42 30.33
N ASN A 116 18.14 -8.77 31.58
CA ASN A 116 19.44 -8.76 32.29
C ASN A 116 20.10 -7.43 32.69
N LEU A 117 20.14 -7.19 34.00
CA LEU A 117 21.41 -6.94 34.70
C LEU A 117 21.32 -7.59 36.10
N VAL A 118 22.18 -8.58 36.33
CA VAL A 118 22.47 -9.16 37.66
C VAL A 118 23.37 -8.16 38.38
N PRO A 119 23.13 -7.82 39.66
CA PRO A 119 24.19 -7.32 40.53
C PRO A 119 24.69 -8.46 41.45
N GLU A 120 26.00 -8.43 41.73
CA GLU A 120 26.78 -9.39 42.55
C GLU A 120 26.11 -9.88 43.83
#